data_AF-A0A8T5GST9-F1
#
_entry.id   AF-A0A8T5GST9-F1
#
_cell.length_a   1.000
_cell.length_b   1.000
_cell.length_c   1.000
_cell.angle_alpha   90.00
_cell.angle_beta   90.00
_cell.angle_gamma   90.00
#
_symmetry.space_group_name_H-M   'P 1'
#
loop_
_entity.id
_entity.type
_entity.pdbx_description
1 polymer ?
#
loop_
_entity_poly.entity_id
_entity_poly.type
_entity_poly.pdbx_seq_one_letter_code
_entity_poly.pdbx_strand_id
1 'polypeptide(L)'
;MINQEKKEFMLEIVKHAKNVKSRQEFNKLKHQIAKKLGLKEVPKNAEIVHTLPRSQRKSIEGFITSKPVRTLSGVAPLAIMAAPISCPPQAKCTYCPGGPNSIFGSTPKSYTDGAPAVKRAIRNQYDPYLQVFNRLEHYILLNHNPTKIELIVMGGTFTSFPKVYRDEFITFAMKALNDFSKEFYDKEGNLNEKKFNKFFLLSEKLDSKEREKKLIAKMFKLKEKNKSTTLEKEQKKNENVKIRCIALVIETRPDCSQEDEINEMLRAGTTRVEMGV
;
A
#
# COMPACT_ATOMS: atom_id res chain seq x y z
N MET A 1 -2.57 -17.87 -17.90
CA MET A 1 -1.91 -17.48 -19.18
C MET A 1 -2.61 -16.23 -19.68
N ILE A 2 -1.86 -15.19 -20.08
CA ILE A 2 -2.46 -13.99 -20.67
C ILE A 2 -3.00 -14.38 -22.05
N ASN A 3 -4.30 -14.16 -22.28
CA ASN A 3 -4.96 -14.49 -23.55
C ASN A 3 -4.22 -13.83 -24.72
N GLN A 4 -4.07 -14.52 -25.85
CA GLN A 4 -3.28 -14.02 -27.00
C GLN A 4 -3.79 -12.66 -27.49
N GLU A 5 -5.11 -12.48 -27.49
CA GLU A 5 -5.83 -11.24 -27.79
C GLU A 5 -5.43 -10.07 -26.87
N LYS A 6 -5.18 -10.34 -25.57
CA LYS A 6 -4.73 -9.30 -24.63
C LYS A 6 -3.31 -8.85 -24.93
N LYS A 7 -2.41 -9.75 -25.35
CA LYS A 7 -1.06 -9.35 -25.77
C LYS A 7 -1.10 -8.48 -27.02
N GLU A 8 -1.95 -8.83 -27.97
CA GLU A 8 -2.15 -8.06 -29.20
C GLU A 8 -2.70 -6.65 -28.90
N PHE A 9 -3.68 -6.55 -27.99
CA PHE A 9 -4.18 -5.26 -27.48
C PHE A 9 -3.05 -4.37 -26.92
N MET A 10 -2.12 -4.95 -26.17
CA MET A 10 -1.01 -4.20 -25.57
C MET A 10 0.01 -3.72 -26.61
N LEU A 11 0.20 -4.43 -27.72
CA LEU A 11 1.07 -3.97 -28.80
C LEU A 11 0.40 -2.86 -29.62
N GLU A 12 -0.89 -3.04 -29.94
CA GLU A 12 -1.70 -2.06 -30.66
C GLU A 12 -1.79 -0.72 -29.92
N ILE A 13 -1.95 -0.75 -28.59
CA ILE A 13 -2.07 0.47 -27.79
C ILE A 13 -0.77 1.27 -27.77
N VAL A 14 0.39 0.62 -27.63
CA VAL A 14 1.70 1.31 -27.64
C VAL A 14 2.00 1.90 -29.01
N LYS A 15 1.62 1.19 -30.08
CA LYS A 15 1.80 1.64 -31.47
C LYS A 15 0.98 2.90 -31.76
N HIS A 16 -0.30 2.91 -31.38
CA HIS A 16 -1.23 3.99 -31.73
C HIS A 16 -1.27 5.15 -30.74
N ALA A 17 -0.78 4.96 -29.51
CA ALA A 17 -0.80 6.01 -28.51
C ALA A 17 0.16 7.18 -28.78
N LYS A 18 1.07 7.08 -29.77
CA LYS A 18 1.96 8.19 -30.18
C LYS A 18 1.19 9.44 -30.61
N ASN A 19 -0.03 9.28 -31.13
CA ASN A 19 -0.85 10.37 -31.67
C ASN A 19 -1.89 10.89 -30.66
N VAL A 20 -1.90 10.35 -29.44
CA VAL A 20 -2.90 10.69 -28.41
C VAL A 20 -2.45 11.93 -27.64
N LYS A 21 -3.32 12.93 -27.56
CA LYS A 21 -3.03 14.21 -26.88
C LYS A 21 -3.73 14.34 -25.53
N SER A 22 -4.77 13.55 -25.27
CA SER A 22 -5.55 13.63 -24.03
C SER A 22 -5.92 12.27 -23.43
N ARG A 23 -6.24 12.24 -22.12
CA ARG A 23 -6.75 11.02 -21.46
C ARG A 23 -8.08 10.53 -22.05
N GLN A 24 -8.92 11.45 -22.52
CA GLN A 24 -10.18 11.08 -23.16
C GLN A 24 -9.92 10.36 -24.49
N GLU A 25 -9.00 10.87 -25.32
CA GLU A 25 -8.56 10.21 -26.55
C GLU A 25 -7.91 8.85 -26.26
N PHE A 26 -7.08 8.75 -25.21
CA PHE A 26 -6.50 7.47 -24.81
C PHE A 26 -7.58 6.44 -24.45
N ASN A 27 -8.61 6.85 -23.70
CA ASN A 27 -9.73 5.98 -23.38
C ASN A 27 -10.54 5.59 -24.62
N LYS A 28 -10.78 6.51 -25.57
CA LYS A 28 -11.44 6.19 -26.84
C LYS A 28 -10.62 5.16 -27.63
N LEU A 29 -9.31 5.35 -27.73
CA LEU A 29 -8.39 4.42 -28.39
C LEU A 29 -8.47 3.02 -27.76
N LYS A 30 -8.49 2.91 -26.43
CA LYS A 30 -8.67 1.62 -25.73
C LYS A 30 -9.96 0.91 -26.14
N HIS A 31 -11.08 1.63 -26.22
CA HIS A 31 -12.35 1.04 -26.61
C HIS A 31 -12.34 0.60 -28.09
N GLN A 32 -11.75 1.41 -28.98
CA GLN A 32 -11.62 1.08 -30.40
C GLN A 32 -10.79 -0.18 -30.63
N ILE A 33 -9.62 -0.29 -29.99
CA ILE A 33 -8.75 -1.47 -30.10
C ILE A 33 -9.44 -2.70 -29.49
N ALA A 34 -10.08 -2.55 -28.33
CA ALA A 34 -10.79 -3.67 -27.70
C ALA A 34 -11.92 -4.20 -28.58
N LYS A 35 -12.69 -3.29 -29.22
CA LYS A 35 -13.76 -3.66 -30.16
C LYS A 35 -13.19 -4.34 -31.41
N LYS A 36 -12.10 -3.81 -31.98
CA LYS A 36 -11.41 -4.39 -33.15
C LYS A 36 -10.94 -5.83 -32.88
N LEU A 37 -10.45 -6.09 -31.68
CA LEU A 37 -9.95 -7.40 -31.25
C LEU A 37 -11.03 -8.31 -30.64
N GLY A 38 -12.30 -7.89 -30.63
CA GLY A 38 -13.40 -8.71 -30.09
C GLY A 38 -13.32 -8.98 -28.58
N LEU A 39 -12.61 -8.15 -27.81
CA LEU A 39 -12.45 -8.36 -26.37
C LEU A 39 -13.78 -8.13 -25.64
N LYS A 40 -14.16 -9.07 -24.78
CA LYS A 40 -15.37 -8.96 -23.92
C LYS A 40 -15.33 -7.75 -22.98
N GLU A 41 -14.14 -7.40 -22.50
CA GLU A 41 -13.92 -6.28 -21.58
C GLU A 41 -12.69 -5.48 -22.01
N VAL A 42 -12.74 -4.16 -21.84
CA VAL A 42 -11.61 -3.28 -22.11
C VAL A 42 -10.57 -3.44 -20.99
N PRO A 43 -9.31 -3.79 -21.28
CA PRO A 43 -8.29 -3.96 -20.24
C PRO A 43 -8.12 -2.71 -19.37
N LYS A 44 -8.08 -2.89 -18.04
CA LYS A 44 -7.86 -1.80 -17.08
C LYS A 44 -6.44 -1.24 -17.21
N ASN A 45 -6.20 -0.01 -16.73
CA ASN A 45 -4.85 0.58 -16.76
C ASN A 45 -3.84 -0.27 -15.97
N ALA A 46 -4.25 -0.83 -14.83
CA ALA A 46 -3.43 -1.76 -14.07
C ALA A 46 -3.06 -3.02 -14.88
N GLU A 47 -3.93 -3.47 -15.79
CA GLU A 47 -3.63 -4.59 -16.69
C GLU A 47 -2.56 -4.25 -17.72
N ILE A 48 -2.63 -3.04 -18.27
CA ILE A 48 -1.62 -2.50 -19.19
C ILE A 48 -0.26 -2.39 -18.47
N VAL A 49 -0.27 -1.85 -17.25
CA VAL A 49 0.92 -1.64 -16.42
C VAL A 49 1.63 -2.96 -16.10
N HIS A 50 0.95 -4.04 -15.74
CA HIS A 50 1.69 -5.26 -15.40
C HIS A 50 2.03 -6.16 -16.61
N THR A 51 1.39 -5.95 -17.76
CA THR A 51 1.61 -6.77 -18.96
C THR A 51 2.77 -6.26 -19.81
N LEU A 52 2.82 -4.94 -20.06
CA LEU A 52 3.92 -4.34 -20.81
C LEU A 52 5.11 -4.12 -19.90
N PRO A 53 6.36 -4.17 -20.36
CA PRO A 53 7.51 -3.70 -19.58
C PRO A 53 7.54 -2.17 -19.44
N ARG A 54 8.16 -1.62 -18.38
CA ARG A 54 8.35 -0.16 -18.20
C ARG A 54 8.96 0.53 -19.43
N SER A 55 9.92 -0.10 -20.10
CA SER A 55 10.56 0.45 -21.30
C SER A 55 9.58 0.72 -22.45
N GLN A 56 8.56 -0.12 -22.60
CA GLN A 56 7.55 -0.02 -23.65
C GLN A 56 6.38 0.90 -23.26
N ARG A 57 6.25 1.24 -21.97
CA ARG A 57 5.17 2.10 -21.45
C ARG A 57 5.52 3.58 -21.36
N LYS A 58 6.79 3.97 -21.56
CA LYS A 58 7.22 5.39 -21.48
C LYS A 58 6.35 6.34 -22.30
N SER A 59 5.93 5.94 -23.50
CA SER A 59 5.10 6.76 -24.39
C SER A 59 3.66 6.96 -23.89
N ILE A 60 3.18 6.10 -23.00
CA ILE A 60 1.78 6.10 -22.53
C ILE A 60 1.66 6.39 -21.03
N GLU A 61 2.77 6.69 -20.36
CA GLU A 61 2.89 6.76 -18.91
C GLU A 61 1.95 7.81 -18.29
N GLY A 62 1.84 8.98 -18.94
CA GLY A 62 0.94 10.06 -18.49
C GLY A 62 -0.55 9.70 -18.53
N PHE A 63 -0.93 8.75 -19.39
CA PHE A 63 -2.32 8.32 -19.56
C PHE A 63 -2.69 7.15 -18.65
N ILE A 64 -1.75 6.22 -18.41
CA ILE A 64 -2.01 5.03 -17.58
C ILE A 64 -1.82 5.29 -16.09
N THR A 65 -0.95 6.24 -15.71
CA THR A 65 -0.73 6.62 -14.31
C THR A 65 -1.97 7.26 -13.71
N SER A 66 -2.52 6.62 -12.69
CA SER A 66 -3.76 7.07 -12.06
C SER A 66 -3.48 8.04 -10.91
N LYS A 67 -4.17 9.18 -10.87
CA LYS A 67 -4.04 10.24 -9.85
C LYS A 67 -2.57 10.67 -9.59
N PRO A 68 -1.86 11.18 -10.62
CA PRO A 68 -0.44 11.53 -10.53
C PRO A 68 -0.12 12.58 -9.45
N VAL A 69 -1.09 13.46 -9.14
CA VAL A 69 -0.94 14.53 -8.13
C VAL A 69 -0.60 13.98 -6.73
N ARG A 70 -0.99 12.74 -6.41
CA ARG A 70 -0.79 12.15 -5.08
C ARG A 70 0.64 11.67 -4.78
N THR A 71 1.52 11.69 -5.77
CA THR A 71 2.93 11.27 -5.67
C THR A 71 3.86 12.24 -6.41
N LEU A 72 3.32 13.39 -6.85
CA LEU A 72 4.03 14.40 -7.62
C LEU A 72 5.14 15.09 -6.78
N SER A 73 4.98 15.15 -5.45
CA SER A 73 6.02 15.58 -4.50
C SER A 73 7.16 14.57 -4.33
N GLY A 74 7.07 13.40 -4.97
CA GLY A 74 8.03 12.31 -4.83
C GLY A 74 7.88 11.51 -3.53
N VAL A 75 6.90 11.82 -2.68
CA VAL A 75 6.59 11.11 -1.43
C VAL A 75 5.25 10.40 -1.57
N ALA A 76 5.21 9.10 -1.26
CA ALA A 76 4.00 8.29 -1.34
C ALA A 76 3.42 8.05 0.07
N PRO A 77 2.20 8.53 0.37
CA PRO A 77 1.59 8.35 1.69
C PRO A 77 1.12 6.89 1.88
N LEU A 78 1.64 6.19 2.86
CA LEU A 78 1.32 4.79 3.15
C LEU A 78 0.61 4.70 4.49
N ALA A 79 -0.71 4.71 4.45
CA ALA A 79 -1.53 4.64 5.64
C ALA A 79 -1.88 3.19 6.02
N ILE A 80 -1.59 2.81 7.26
CA ILE A 80 -1.87 1.52 7.89
C ILE A 80 -2.67 1.72 9.18
N MET A 81 -3.49 0.74 9.56
CA MET A 81 -4.33 0.80 10.76
C MET A 81 -3.91 -0.25 11.76
N ALA A 82 -3.80 0.17 13.02
CA ALA A 82 -3.69 -0.74 14.14
C ALA A 82 -5.01 -1.53 14.33
N ALA A 83 -4.92 -2.64 15.04
CA ALA A 83 -6.08 -3.46 15.36
C ALA A 83 -7.11 -2.65 16.18
N PRO A 84 -8.42 -2.95 16.04
CA PRO A 84 -9.44 -2.28 16.82
C PRO A 84 -9.33 -2.69 18.30
N ILE A 85 -8.82 -1.78 19.13
CA ILE A 85 -8.80 -1.92 20.59
C ILE A 85 -9.69 -0.83 21.20
N SER A 86 -10.34 -1.14 22.31
CA SER A 86 -11.17 -0.19 23.04
C SER A 86 -10.31 0.95 23.60
N CYS A 87 -10.88 2.17 23.63
CA CYS A 87 -10.26 3.28 24.34
C CYS A 87 -10.12 2.93 25.83
N PRO A 88 -9.12 3.51 26.52
CA PRO A 88 -9.08 3.52 27.98
C PRO A 88 -10.43 3.96 28.57
N PRO A 89 -10.88 3.38 29.70
CA PRO A 89 -12.19 3.67 30.30
C PRO A 89 -12.47 5.16 30.52
N GLN A 90 -11.44 5.93 30.86
CA GLN A 90 -11.47 7.37 31.10
C GLN A 90 -11.69 8.22 29.84
N ALA A 91 -11.67 7.62 28.65
CA ALA A 91 -11.66 8.34 27.38
C ALA A 91 -12.65 7.80 26.37
N LYS A 92 -13.86 7.53 26.86
CA LYS A 92 -15.02 7.23 26.02
C LYS A 92 -15.49 8.52 25.36
N CYS A 93 -15.50 8.52 24.02
CA CYS A 93 -16.04 9.62 23.23
C CYS A 93 -17.45 9.25 22.72
N THR A 94 -18.46 10.04 23.11
CA THR A 94 -19.87 9.85 22.73
C THR A 94 -20.09 9.95 21.22
N TYR A 95 -19.31 10.78 20.53
CA TYR A 95 -19.42 11.01 19.10
C TYR A 95 -18.61 10.02 18.25
N CYS A 96 -17.84 9.11 18.87
CA CYS A 96 -16.98 8.20 18.14
C CYS A 96 -17.82 7.19 17.34
N PRO A 97 -17.77 7.20 15.99
CA PRO A 97 -18.59 6.31 15.20
C PRO A 97 -18.11 4.86 15.25
N GLY A 98 -16.84 4.62 15.60
CA GLY A 98 -16.18 3.32 15.46
C GLY A 98 -15.65 2.68 16.76
N GLY A 99 -14.83 1.65 16.58
CA GLY A 99 -14.24 0.85 17.65
C GLY A 99 -14.86 -0.52 17.81
N PRO A 100 -14.36 -1.33 18.76
CA PRO A 100 -14.94 -2.64 19.05
C PRO A 100 -16.43 -2.51 19.37
N ASN A 101 -17.25 -3.36 18.74
CA ASN A 101 -18.71 -3.42 18.94
C ASN A 101 -19.49 -2.14 18.56
N SER A 102 -18.97 -1.32 17.63
CA SER A 102 -19.72 -0.19 17.08
C SER A 102 -20.84 -0.65 16.13
N ILE A 103 -21.75 0.26 15.76
CA ILE A 103 -22.79 0.01 14.74
C ILE A 103 -22.21 -0.33 13.35
N PHE A 104 -20.95 0.04 13.11
CA PHE A 104 -20.21 -0.29 11.88
C PHE A 104 -19.29 -1.52 12.05
N GLY A 105 -19.50 -2.31 13.10
CA GLY A 105 -18.66 -3.47 13.45
C GLY A 105 -17.39 -3.09 14.20
N SER A 106 -16.40 -3.99 14.20
CA SER A 106 -15.09 -3.79 14.86
C SER A 106 -14.11 -3.07 13.93
N THR A 107 -14.27 -1.75 13.79
CA THR A 107 -13.36 -0.85 13.08
C THR A 107 -12.40 -0.16 14.04
N PRO A 108 -11.25 0.38 13.57
CA PRO A 108 -10.45 1.29 14.37
C PRO A 108 -11.30 2.48 14.86
N LYS A 109 -10.95 3.02 16.03
CA LYS A 109 -11.65 4.18 16.62
C LYS A 109 -11.64 5.37 15.66
N SER A 110 -12.74 6.13 15.64
CA SER A 110 -13.00 7.25 14.74
C SER A 110 -13.27 6.92 13.27
N TYR A 111 -13.21 5.64 12.86
CA TYR A 111 -13.40 5.23 11.46
C TYR A 111 -14.64 4.36 11.26
N THR A 112 -15.25 4.48 10.07
CA THR A 112 -16.36 3.64 9.60
C THR A 112 -15.88 2.56 8.62
N ASP A 113 -16.67 1.50 8.46
CA ASP A 113 -16.36 0.33 7.61
C ASP A 113 -16.26 0.66 6.10
N GLY A 114 -16.87 1.76 5.67
CA GLY A 114 -16.87 2.23 4.28
C GLY A 114 -15.51 2.72 3.77
N ALA A 115 -14.62 3.17 4.67
CA ALA A 115 -13.38 3.83 4.31
C ALA A 115 -12.39 2.88 3.59
N PRO A 116 -11.77 3.28 2.46
CA PRO A 116 -10.85 2.41 1.71
C PRO A 116 -9.64 1.91 2.51
N ALA A 117 -9.19 2.67 3.50
CA ALA A 117 -8.11 2.26 4.39
C ALA A 117 -8.56 1.18 5.39
N VAL A 118 -9.75 1.33 5.99
CA VAL A 118 -10.35 0.34 6.89
C VAL A 118 -10.58 -0.98 6.17
N LYS A 119 -11.19 -0.95 4.99
CA LYS A 119 -11.39 -2.16 4.17
C LYS A 119 -10.08 -2.88 3.87
N ARG A 120 -8.99 -2.13 3.65
CA ARG A 120 -7.66 -2.69 3.44
C ARG A 120 -7.11 -3.32 4.72
N ALA A 121 -7.26 -2.65 5.85
CA ALA A 121 -6.81 -3.15 7.15
C ALA A 121 -7.52 -4.46 7.51
N ILE A 122 -8.86 -4.51 7.36
CA ILE A 122 -9.67 -5.73 7.58
C ILE A 122 -9.18 -6.88 6.72
N ARG A 123 -9.00 -6.65 5.40
CA ARG A 123 -8.50 -7.68 4.47
C ARG A 123 -7.12 -8.21 4.83
N ASN A 124 -6.28 -7.35 5.40
CA ASN A 124 -4.93 -7.69 5.84
C ASN A 124 -4.88 -8.04 7.34
N GLN A 125 -6.02 -8.31 7.97
CA GLN A 125 -6.14 -8.74 9.37
C GLN A 125 -5.45 -7.79 10.36
N TYR A 126 -5.43 -6.49 10.04
CA TYR A 126 -4.71 -5.46 10.78
C TYR A 126 -3.20 -5.73 10.97
N ASP A 127 -2.61 -6.65 10.20
CA ASP A 127 -1.18 -6.94 10.25
C ASP A 127 -0.40 -5.84 9.51
N PRO A 128 0.53 -5.14 10.17
CA PRO A 128 1.26 -4.02 9.55
C PRO A 128 2.07 -4.46 8.33
N TYR A 129 2.65 -5.67 8.37
CA TYR A 129 3.50 -6.17 7.28
C TYR A 129 2.66 -6.39 6.02
N LEU A 130 1.51 -7.04 6.17
CA LEU A 130 0.57 -7.30 5.08
C LEU A 130 -0.01 -6.00 4.51
N GLN A 131 -0.40 -5.07 5.38
CA GLN A 131 -0.92 -3.75 4.96
C GLN A 131 0.10 -2.97 4.13
N VAL A 132 1.37 -2.95 4.54
CA VAL A 132 2.47 -2.30 3.80
C VAL A 132 2.68 -2.96 2.44
N PHE A 133 2.82 -4.29 2.39
CA PHE A 133 3.00 -5.02 1.13
C PHE A 133 1.84 -4.78 0.16
N ASN A 134 0.60 -4.86 0.64
CA ASN A 134 -0.58 -4.62 -0.18
C ASN A 134 -0.62 -3.18 -0.71
N ARG A 135 -0.22 -2.19 0.10
CA ARG A 135 -0.23 -0.79 -0.33
C ARG A 135 0.87 -0.50 -1.35
N LEU A 136 2.06 -1.07 -1.19
CA LEU A 136 3.15 -0.97 -2.15
C LEU A 136 2.83 -1.65 -3.49
N GLU A 137 2.22 -2.84 -3.46
CA GLU A 137 1.69 -3.50 -4.65
C GLU A 137 0.74 -2.57 -5.42
N HIS A 138 -0.22 -1.99 -4.70
CA HIS A 138 -1.19 -1.08 -5.29
C HIS A 138 -0.51 0.14 -5.93
N TYR A 139 0.52 0.71 -5.31
CA TYR A 139 1.29 1.80 -5.91
C TYR A 139 1.91 1.41 -7.25
N ILE A 140 2.56 0.26 -7.31
CA ILE A 140 3.20 -0.23 -8.54
C ILE A 140 2.14 -0.52 -9.62
N LEU A 141 1.00 -1.11 -9.27
CA LEU A 141 -0.11 -1.37 -10.22
C LEU A 141 -0.73 -0.08 -10.77
N LEU A 142 -0.69 1.02 -10.01
CA LEU A 142 -1.11 2.34 -10.46
C LEU A 142 -0.01 3.11 -11.22
N ASN A 143 1.10 2.44 -11.51
CA ASN A 143 2.30 2.98 -12.16
C ASN A 143 3.00 4.10 -11.35
N HIS A 144 2.94 4.02 -10.03
CA HIS A 144 3.75 4.88 -9.16
C HIS A 144 5.09 4.19 -8.83
N ASN A 145 6.10 5.01 -8.51
CA ASN A 145 7.39 4.54 -8.03
C ASN A 145 7.57 4.94 -6.55
N PRO A 146 7.13 4.11 -5.59
CA PRO A 146 7.05 4.51 -4.18
C PRO A 146 8.42 4.38 -3.49
N THR A 147 9.40 5.21 -3.87
CA THR A 147 10.76 5.14 -3.30
C THR A 147 10.91 5.88 -1.97
N LYS A 148 10.06 6.89 -1.74
CA LYS A 148 9.98 7.63 -0.48
C LYS A 148 8.59 7.48 0.08
N ILE A 149 8.49 7.00 1.32
CA ILE A 149 7.26 6.68 2.00
C ILE A 149 7.09 7.63 3.18
N GLU A 150 5.91 8.22 3.28
CA GLU A 150 5.38 8.78 4.52
C GLU A 150 4.47 7.70 5.13
N LEU A 151 4.93 7.02 6.17
CA LEU A 151 4.18 5.96 6.84
C LEU A 151 3.21 6.62 7.83
N ILE A 152 1.92 6.31 7.73
CA ILE A 152 0.87 6.93 8.56
C ILE A 152 0.18 5.82 9.36
N VAL A 153 0.30 5.86 10.68
CA VAL A 153 -0.35 4.93 11.60
C VAL A 153 -1.67 5.55 12.05
N MET A 154 -2.75 5.00 11.53
CA MET A 154 -4.12 5.46 11.78
C MET A 154 -4.79 4.65 12.88
N GLY A 155 -5.73 5.29 13.58
CA GLY A 155 -6.60 4.64 14.57
C GLY A 155 -6.80 5.42 15.86
N GLY A 156 -6.30 6.65 15.97
CA GLY A 156 -6.53 7.62 17.04
C GLY A 156 -6.10 7.24 18.46
N THR A 157 -5.93 5.95 18.76
CA THR A 157 -5.61 5.40 20.08
C THR A 157 -4.34 4.56 20.07
N PHE A 158 -3.55 4.61 18.99
CA PHE A 158 -2.38 3.73 18.85
C PHE A 158 -1.40 3.90 20.02
N THR A 159 -1.20 5.12 20.47
CA THR A 159 -0.39 5.50 21.64
C THR A 159 -0.95 5.00 22.97
N SER A 160 -2.18 4.52 23.05
CA SER A 160 -2.71 3.91 24.28
C SER A 160 -2.58 2.39 24.31
N PHE A 161 -2.02 1.77 23.26
CA PHE A 161 -1.91 0.31 23.16
C PHE A 161 -0.72 -0.18 23.98
N PRO A 162 -0.65 -1.46 24.39
CA PRO A 162 0.51 -1.98 25.09
C PRO A 162 1.81 -1.72 24.32
N LYS A 163 2.87 -1.28 25.01
CA LYS A 163 4.17 -0.95 24.41
C LYS A 163 4.69 -2.05 23.48
N VAL A 164 4.58 -3.31 23.90
CA VAL A 164 5.00 -4.47 23.09
C VAL A 164 4.28 -4.50 21.74
N TYR A 165 2.97 -4.24 21.72
CA TYR A 165 2.21 -4.17 20.48
C TYR A 165 2.65 -2.99 19.61
N ARG A 166 2.81 -1.79 20.21
CA ARG A 166 3.26 -0.59 19.48
C ARG A 166 4.60 -0.86 18.80
N ASP A 167 5.55 -1.42 19.55
CA ASP A 167 6.90 -1.73 19.10
C ASP A 167 6.90 -2.77 17.98
N GLU A 168 6.19 -3.89 18.15
CA GLU A 168 6.06 -4.91 17.10
C GLU A 168 5.40 -4.33 15.85
N PHE A 169 4.37 -3.49 16.03
CA PHE A 169 3.62 -2.94 14.92
C PHE A 169 4.49 -2.09 14.00
N ILE A 170 5.25 -1.14 14.57
CA ILE A 170 6.19 -0.31 13.81
C ILE A 170 7.35 -1.15 13.26
N THR A 171 7.89 -2.08 14.06
CA THR A 171 8.98 -2.96 13.62
C THR A 171 8.61 -3.73 12.37
N PHE A 172 7.43 -4.36 12.34
CA PHE A 172 6.99 -5.13 11.18
C PHE A 172 6.55 -4.25 10.00
N ALA A 173 6.08 -3.03 10.23
CA ALA A 173 5.87 -2.06 9.15
C ALA A 173 7.20 -1.68 8.48
N MET A 174 8.25 -1.37 9.26
CA MET A 174 9.59 -1.08 8.75
C MET A 174 10.21 -2.29 8.04
N LYS A 175 10.12 -3.48 8.66
CA LYS A 175 10.56 -4.74 8.06
C LYS A 175 9.92 -4.96 6.69
N ALA A 176 8.63 -4.64 6.54
CA ALA A 176 7.95 -4.79 5.27
C ALA A 176 8.52 -3.89 4.17
N LEU A 177 8.85 -2.62 4.47
CA LEU A 177 9.50 -1.72 3.53
C LEU A 177 10.88 -2.27 3.09
N ASN A 178 11.64 -2.77 4.06
CA ASN A 178 12.97 -3.34 3.85
C ASN A 178 12.92 -4.61 2.99
N ASP A 179 12.08 -5.57 3.38
CA ASP A 179 11.91 -6.83 2.68
C ASP A 179 11.37 -6.60 1.27
N PHE A 180 10.40 -5.72 1.10
CA PHE A 180 9.88 -5.40 -0.23
C PHE A 180 10.97 -4.82 -1.14
N SER A 181 11.80 -3.91 -0.60
CA SER A 181 12.95 -3.38 -1.33
C SER A 181 13.91 -4.49 -1.74
N LYS A 182 14.31 -5.35 -0.80
CA LYS A 182 15.24 -6.45 -1.04
C LYS A 182 14.68 -7.49 -2.01
N GLU A 183 13.39 -7.78 -1.93
CA GLU A 183 12.77 -8.81 -2.76
C GLU A 183 12.56 -8.35 -4.19
N PHE A 184 12.20 -7.08 -4.42
CA PHE A 184 11.74 -6.63 -5.74
C PHE A 184 12.65 -5.62 -6.43
N TYR A 185 13.66 -5.06 -5.76
CA TYR A 185 14.59 -4.12 -6.38
C TYR A 185 16.00 -4.69 -6.45
N ASP A 186 16.70 -4.40 -7.55
CA ASP A 186 18.13 -4.69 -7.69
C ASP A 186 18.99 -3.61 -7.01
N LYS A 187 20.32 -3.76 -7.08
CA LYS A 187 21.27 -2.83 -6.45
C LYS A 187 21.25 -1.45 -7.10
N GLU A 188 20.89 -1.41 -8.38
CA GLU A 188 20.72 -0.21 -9.19
C GLU A 188 19.37 0.49 -8.91
N GLY A 189 18.49 -0.17 -8.15
CA GLY A 189 17.19 0.35 -7.73
C GLY A 189 16.09 0.24 -8.79
N ASN A 190 16.24 -0.66 -9.75
CA ASN A 190 15.22 -1.01 -10.73
C ASN A 190 14.31 -2.13 -10.19
N LEU A 191 13.02 -2.04 -10.53
CA LEU A 191 12.04 -3.05 -10.14
C LEU A 191 12.20 -4.30 -11.01
N ASN A 192 12.38 -5.46 -10.38
CA ASN A 192 12.30 -6.76 -11.03
C ASN A 192 10.83 -7.14 -11.28
N GLU A 193 10.28 -6.65 -12.40
CA GLU A 193 8.88 -6.85 -12.77
C GLU A 193 8.49 -8.33 -12.86
N LYS A 194 9.39 -9.21 -13.34
CA LYS A 194 9.12 -10.65 -13.44
C LYS A 194 8.89 -11.26 -12.06
N LYS A 195 9.76 -10.95 -11.09
CA LYS A 195 9.66 -11.44 -9.72
C LYS A 195 8.45 -10.86 -9.01
N PHE A 196 8.20 -9.55 -9.19
CA PHE A 196 7.02 -8.86 -8.66
C PHE A 196 5.72 -9.51 -9.17
N ASN A 197 5.55 -9.63 -10.50
CA ASN A 197 4.37 -10.20 -11.11
C ASN A 197 4.09 -11.64 -10.66
N LYS A 198 5.15 -12.45 -10.52
CA LYS A 198 5.07 -13.83 -10.02
C LYS A 198 4.71 -13.90 -8.53
N PHE A 199 5.29 -13.03 -7.71
CA PHE A 199 5.00 -13.01 -6.27
C PHE A 199 3.53 -12.66 -6.03
N PHE A 200 3.07 -11.57 -6.65
CA PHE A 200 1.72 -11.03 -6.52
C PHE A 200 0.66 -11.75 -7.37
N LEU A 201 1.01 -12.84 -8.05
CA LEU A 201 0.06 -13.66 -8.81
C LEU A 201 -0.77 -12.82 -9.80
N LEU A 202 -0.13 -11.86 -10.49
CA LEU A 202 -0.85 -10.91 -11.35
C LEU A 202 -1.42 -11.54 -12.62
N SER A 203 -1.00 -12.76 -12.95
CA SER A 203 -1.60 -13.56 -14.02
C SER A 203 -2.97 -14.14 -13.65
N GLU A 204 -3.35 -14.13 -12.37
CA GLU A 204 -4.65 -14.59 -11.87
C GLU A 204 -5.65 -13.41 -11.80
N LYS A 205 -6.95 -13.71 -11.66
CA LYS A 205 -7.97 -12.66 -11.47
C LYS A 205 -7.70 -11.90 -10.16
N LEU A 206 -7.45 -10.59 -10.27
CA LEU A 206 -7.03 -9.73 -9.14
C LEU A 206 -8.01 -9.75 -7.97
N ASP A 207 -9.31 -9.79 -8.26
CA ASP A 207 -10.41 -9.73 -7.28
C ASP A 207 -10.83 -11.11 -6.73
N SER A 208 -10.02 -12.15 -6.97
CA SER A 208 -10.32 -13.51 -6.49
C SER A 208 -9.95 -13.71 -5.02
N LYS A 209 -10.90 -14.21 -4.21
CA LYS A 209 -10.64 -14.61 -2.80
C LYS A 209 -9.56 -15.69 -2.69
N GLU A 210 -9.45 -16.56 -3.69
CA GLU A 210 -8.42 -17.61 -3.78
C GLU A 210 -7.02 -16.99 -3.84
N ARG A 211 -6.85 -15.99 -4.71
CA ARG A 211 -5.59 -15.24 -4.88
C ARG A 211 -5.20 -14.54 -3.57
N GLU A 212 -6.16 -13.89 -2.93
CA GLU A 212 -5.95 -13.19 -1.66
C GLU A 212 -5.42 -14.12 -0.56
N LYS A 213 -6.04 -15.29 -0.37
CA LYS A 213 -5.56 -16.29 0.60
C LYS A 213 -4.12 -16.73 0.32
N LYS A 214 -3.79 -16.98 -0.95
CA LYS A 214 -2.42 -17.36 -1.37
C LYS A 214 -1.41 -16.26 -1.10
N LEU A 215 -1.76 -14.99 -1.35
CA LEU A 215 -0.89 -13.85 -1.08
C LEU A 215 -0.62 -13.66 0.40
N ILE A 216 -1.67 -13.72 1.23
CA ILE A 216 -1.55 -13.65 2.68
C ILE A 216 -0.58 -14.74 3.18
N ALA A 217 -0.77 -15.98 2.75
CA ALA A 217 0.12 -17.10 3.13
C ALA A 217 1.59 -16.88 2.69
N LYS A 218 1.82 -16.35 1.48
CA LYS A 218 3.18 -16.02 1.00
C LYS A 218 3.83 -14.92 1.84
N MET A 219 3.09 -13.86 2.14
CA MET A 219 3.59 -12.73 2.91
C MET A 219 3.87 -13.13 4.36
N PHE A 220 3.03 -13.96 4.99
CA PHE A 220 3.33 -14.50 6.32
C PHE A 220 4.61 -15.32 6.32
N LYS A 221 4.82 -16.19 5.33
CA LYS A 221 6.09 -16.93 5.20
C LYS A 221 7.30 -16.01 5.07
N LEU A 222 7.16 -14.85 4.43
CA LEU A 222 8.23 -13.86 4.31
C LEU A 222 8.44 -13.07 5.61
N LYS A 223 7.36 -12.69 6.29
CA LYS A 223 7.38 -12.03 7.61
C LYS A 223 8.14 -12.88 8.63
N GLU A 224 7.86 -14.18 8.69
CA GLU A 224 8.47 -15.13 9.63
C GLU A 224 9.96 -15.39 9.34
N LYS A 225 10.43 -15.16 8.10
CA LYS A 225 11.88 -15.18 7.82
C LYS A 225 12.55 -14.03 8.57
N ASN A 226 13.39 -14.39 9.53
CA ASN A 226 14.05 -13.47 10.46
C ASN A 226 13.06 -12.72 11.37
N LYS A 227 12.11 -13.46 11.95
CA LYS A 227 11.15 -12.91 12.93
C LYS A 227 11.82 -12.21 14.10
N SER A 228 12.98 -12.71 14.55
CA SER A 228 13.78 -12.07 15.59
C SER A 228 14.50 -10.85 15.00
N THR A 229 13.80 -9.72 14.96
CA THR A 229 14.35 -8.42 14.63
C THR A 229 13.86 -7.38 15.65
N THR A 230 14.50 -6.23 15.68
CA THR A 230 14.14 -5.11 16.56
C THR A 230 13.86 -3.88 15.72
N LEU A 231 13.15 -2.92 16.30
CA LEU A 231 12.82 -1.65 15.65
C LEU A 231 14.09 -0.94 15.15
N GLU A 232 15.10 -0.84 16.00
CA GLU A 232 16.36 -0.16 15.72
C GLU A 232 17.12 -0.83 14.57
N LYS A 233 17.10 -2.17 14.51
CA LYS A 233 17.71 -2.92 13.41
C LYS A 233 16.99 -2.65 12.08
N GLU A 234 15.67 -2.60 12.08
CA GLU A 234 14.90 -2.33 10.87
C GLU A 234 14.97 -0.86 10.44
N GLN A 235 15.03 0.09 11.38
CA GLN A 235 15.30 1.51 11.09
C GLN A 235 16.66 1.67 10.38
N LYS A 236 17.73 1.11 10.95
CA LYS A 236 19.08 1.18 10.37
C LYS A 236 19.18 0.54 8.98
N LYS A 237 18.48 -0.58 8.77
CA LYS A 237 18.36 -1.18 7.42
C LYS A 237 17.64 -0.21 6.48
N ASN A 238 16.56 0.42 6.93
CA ASN A 238 15.72 1.26 6.10
C ASN A 238 16.41 2.51 5.55
N GLU A 239 17.45 3.00 6.23
CA GLU A 239 18.29 4.11 5.75
C GLU A 239 18.88 3.85 4.35
N ASN A 240 19.16 2.59 4.02
CA ASN A 240 19.93 2.18 2.84
C ASN A 240 19.12 1.41 1.78
N VAL A 241 17.86 1.08 2.04
CA VAL A 241 17.03 0.35 1.07
C VAL A 241 16.39 1.29 0.03
N LYS A 242 15.82 0.72 -1.04
CA LYS A 242 15.20 1.49 -2.11
C LYS A 242 13.92 2.22 -1.70
N ILE A 243 13.07 1.57 -0.91
CA ILE A 243 11.82 2.13 -0.38
C ILE A 243 12.08 2.61 1.04
N ARG A 244 12.32 3.91 1.18
CA ARG A 244 12.69 4.54 2.45
C ARG A 244 11.49 5.17 3.12
N CYS A 245 11.35 4.94 4.41
CA CYS A 245 10.46 5.70 5.28
C CYS A 245 11.14 7.04 5.56
N ILE A 246 10.65 8.11 4.94
CA ILE A 246 11.20 9.45 5.13
C ILE A 246 10.45 10.25 6.20
N ALA A 247 9.27 9.78 6.58
CA ALA A 247 8.42 10.38 7.59
C ALA A 247 7.54 9.28 8.20
N LEU A 248 7.34 9.35 9.52
CA LEU A 248 6.37 8.53 10.25
C LEU A 248 5.40 9.47 10.94
N VAL A 249 4.11 9.23 10.71
CA VAL A 249 3.00 9.98 11.27
C VAL A 249 2.21 9.06 12.19
N ILE A 250 1.97 9.48 13.42
CA ILE A 250 1.14 8.73 14.37
C ILE A 250 -0.10 9.57 14.72
N GLU A 251 -1.28 8.98 14.49
CA GLU A 251 -2.53 9.51 15.03
C GLU A 251 -2.66 9.15 16.51
N THR A 252 -2.95 10.15 17.32
CA THR A 252 -3.09 10.01 18.78
C THR A 252 -4.22 10.89 19.29
N ARG A 253 -4.58 10.68 20.55
CA ARG A 253 -5.45 11.57 21.30
C ARG A 253 -4.62 12.54 22.14
N PRO A 254 -5.16 13.74 22.43
CA PRO A 254 -4.48 14.72 23.27
C PRO A 254 -4.06 14.17 24.64
N ASP A 255 -4.88 13.30 25.25
CA ASP A 255 -4.62 12.74 26.56
C ASP A 255 -3.69 11.50 26.56
N CYS A 256 -3.31 10.99 25.40
CA CYS A 256 -2.32 9.91 25.21
C CYS A 256 -1.06 10.42 24.50
N SER A 257 -0.62 11.62 24.88
CA SER A 257 0.52 12.33 24.29
C SER A 257 1.37 13.00 25.38
N GLN A 258 1.56 12.32 26.52
CA GLN A 258 2.42 12.79 27.60
C GLN A 258 3.89 12.47 27.27
N GLU A 259 4.81 12.90 28.14
CA GLU A 259 6.25 12.78 27.92
C GLU A 259 6.70 11.35 27.57
N ASP A 260 6.17 10.34 28.26
CA ASP A 260 6.49 8.93 28.00
C ASP A 260 6.06 8.48 26.60
N GLU A 261 4.83 8.81 26.17
CA GLU A 261 4.38 8.50 24.81
C GLU A 261 5.19 9.26 23.77
N ILE A 262 5.55 10.53 24.04
CA ILE A 262 6.40 11.33 23.15
C ILE A 262 7.78 10.70 23.00
N ASN A 263 8.41 10.27 24.08
CA ASN A 263 9.71 9.60 24.07
C ASN A 263 9.66 8.29 23.25
N GLU A 264 8.57 7.53 23.37
CA GLU A 264 8.37 6.35 22.53
C GLU A 264 8.17 6.69 21.05
N MET A 265 7.39 7.73 20.74
CA MET A 265 7.18 8.20 19.37
C MET A 265 8.50 8.65 18.74
N LEU A 266 9.34 9.38 19.48
CA LEU A 266 10.68 9.79 19.06
C LEU A 266 11.57 8.56 18.78
N ARG A 267 11.60 7.59 19.70
CA ARG A 267 12.34 6.33 19.51
C ARG A 267 11.85 5.58 18.26
N ALA A 268 10.55 5.60 17.98
CA ALA A 268 9.99 4.99 16.78
C ALA A 268 10.36 5.71 15.47
N GLY A 269 10.93 6.91 15.54
CA GLY A 269 11.27 7.74 14.38
C GLY A 269 10.10 8.57 13.87
N THR A 270 9.13 8.88 14.74
CA THR A 270 7.97 9.72 14.40
C THR A 270 8.40 11.15 14.11
N THR A 271 7.93 11.70 12.99
CA THR A 271 8.26 13.05 12.52
C THR A 271 7.04 13.98 12.52
N ARG A 272 5.83 13.43 12.59
CA ARG A 272 4.58 14.21 12.73
C ARG A 272 3.61 13.47 13.64
N VAL A 273 2.89 14.21 14.45
CA VAL A 273 1.82 13.69 15.31
C VAL A 273 0.53 14.37 14.88
N GLU A 274 -0.52 13.58 14.68
CA GLU A 274 -1.86 14.09 14.36
C GLU A 274 -2.77 13.84 15.56
N MET A 275 -3.16 14.92 16.23
CA MET A 275 -4.01 14.88 17.42
C MET A 275 -5.47 15.10 17.04
N GLY A 276 -6.36 14.22 17.52
CA GLY A 276 -7.81 14.43 17.44
C GLY A 276 -8.29 15.42 18.51
N VAL A 277 -8.19 16.73 18.21
CA VAL A 277 -8.67 17.84 19.05
C VAL A 277 -10.19 17.88 19.12
#